data_AF-A0A7C5UNK6-F1
#
_entry.id   AF-A0A7C5UNK6-F1
#
_cell.length_a   1.000
_cell.length_b   1.000
_cell.length_c   1.000
_cell.angle_alpha   90.00
_cell.angle_beta   90.00
_cell.angle_gamma   90.00
#
_symmetry.space_group_name_H-M   'P 1'
#
loop_
_entity.id
_entity.type
_entity.pdbx_description
1 polymer ?
#
loop_
_entity_poly.entity_id
_entity_poly.type
_entity_poly.pdbx_seq_one_letter_code
_entity_poly.pdbx_strand_id
1 'polypeptide(L)'
;MRRLLGFICIFLGISLFLCLVYLHAQGKAGEKSTVAVEKSLDKSFKKIFPEYDNQPEKEVIFIDDPKDKSLSQKCEYQLNKGCLIYPVKKKCALLGFALIWQTDKGYKGPIKLMVGISPEQEILGLDILSHNETPNLGAKISTEEFQNQFLKRTLKNTKWMIEKDGGDIKAITGASFSSRAVTSALKEVLEFYEKNKDNLLKNK
;
A
#
# COMPACT_ATOMS: atom_id res chain seq x y z
N MET A 1 4.82 -16.50 -63.95
CA MET A 1 4.09 -15.68 -62.95
C MET A 1 3.46 -16.47 -61.78
N ARG A 2 3.39 -17.81 -61.78
CA ARG A 2 2.77 -18.57 -60.66
C ARG A 2 3.66 -18.88 -59.44
N ARG A 3 4.98 -18.66 -59.51
CA ARG A 3 5.92 -18.99 -58.41
C ARG A 3 6.29 -17.82 -57.50
N LEU A 4 5.96 -16.57 -57.86
CA LEU A 4 6.29 -15.38 -57.05
C LEU A 4 5.20 -15.04 -56.01
N LEU A 5 3.95 -15.46 -56.26
CA LEU A 5 2.81 -15.19 -55.36
C LEU A 5 2.85 -16.04 -54.07
N GLY A 6 3.45 -17.23 -54.12
CA GLY A 6 3.55 -18.12 -52.96
C GLY A 6 4.48 -17.60 -51.85
N PHE A 7 5.55 -16.89 -52.21
CA PHE A 7 6.52 -16.39 -51.23
C PHE A 7 6.01 -15.16 -50.47
N ILE A 8 5.23 -14.28 -51.13
CA ILE A 8 4.68 -13.07 -50.48
C ILE A 8 3.66 -13.45 -49.39
N CYS A 9 2.87 -14.51 -49.59
CA CYS A 9 1.92 -14.99 -48.57
C CYS A 9 2.61 -15.61 -47.35
N ILE A 10 3.79 -16.22 -47.51
CA ILE A 10 4.53 -16.85 -46.40
C ILE A 10 5.12 -15.78 -45.46
N PHE A 11 5.63 -14.68 -46.00
CA PHE A 11 6.20 -13.60 -45.17
C PHE A 11 5.14 -12.80 -44.39
N LEU A 12 3.95 -12.57 -44.98
CA LEU A 12 2.85 -11.90 -44.27
C LEU A 12 2.30 -12.74 -43.11
N GLY A 13 2.22 -14.07 -43.28
CA GLY A 13 1.76 -14.99 -42.23
C GLY A 13 2.68 -15.04 -41.00
N ILE A 14 4.00 -15.04 -41.21
CA ILE A 14 4.98 -15.10 -40.12
C ILE A 14 4.99 -13.81 -39.30
N SER A 15 4.88 -12.65 -39.95
CA SER A 15 4.82 -11.34 -39.28
C SER A 15 3.58 -11.18 -38.40
N LEU A 16 2.40 -11.60 -38.91
CA LEU A 16 1.16 -11.53 -38.14
C LEU A 16 1.19 -12.47 -36.94
N PHE A 17 1.80 -13.65 -37.10
CA PHE A 17 1.95 -14.62 -36.02
C PHE A 17 2.92 -14.13 -34.93
N LEU A 18 4.06 -13.54 -35.31
CA LEU A 18 4.98 -12.88 -34.38
C LEU A 18 4.32 -11.72 -33.63
N CYS A 19 3.49 -10.92 -34.32
CA CYS A 19 2.75 -9.81 -33.71
C CYS A 19 1.70 -10.33 -32.70
N LEU A 20 0.93 -11.36 -33.06
CA LEU A 20 -0.04 -12.00 -32.16
C LEU A 20 0.63 -12.64 -30.94
N VAL A 21 1.79 -13.28 -31.12
CA VAL A 21 2.58 -13.84 -30.03
C VAL A 21 3.14 -12.72 -29.14
N TYR A 22 3.61 -11.62 -29.71
CA TYR A 22 4.11 -10.45 -28.97
C TYR A 22 3.00 -9.76 -28.17
N LEU A 23 1.80 -9.59 -28.76
CA LEU A 23 0.62 -9.06 -28.10
C LEU A 23 0.13 -9.97 -26.96
N HIS A 24 0.11 -11.29 -27.18
CA HIS A 24 -0.23 -12.26 -26.12
C HIS A 24 0.82 -12.30 -25.00
N ALA A 25 2.11 -12.15 -25.32
CA ALA A 25 3.18 -12.12 -24.34
C ALA A 25 3.10 -10.86 -23.45
N GLN A 26 2.82 -9.70 -24.05
CA GLN A 26 2.58 -8.45 -23.33
C GLN A 26 1.33 -8.54 -22.42
N GLY A 27 0.25 -9.15 -22.90
CA GLY A 27 -0.96 -9.39 -22.10
C GLY A 27 -0.70 -10.26 -20.85
N LYS A 28 0.01 -11.39 -21.00
CA LYS A 28 0.27 -12.33 -19.90
C LYS A 28 1.25 -11.81 -18.85
N ALA A 29 2.20 -10.95 -19.21
CA ALA A 29 3.15 -10.35 -18.26
C ALA A 29 2.51 -9.22 -17.43
N GLY A 30 1.60 -8.45 -18.03
CA GLY A 30 0.81 -7.43 -17.32
C GLY A 30 -0.25 -8.05 -16.39
N GLU A 31 -0.94 -9.10 -16.82
CA GLU A 31 -2.03 -9.72 -16.07
C GLU A 31 -1.57 -10.59 -14.89
N LYS A 32 -0.41 -11.26 -14.99
CA LYS A 32 0.15 -12.03 -13.87
C LYS A 32 0.71 -11.15 -12.75
N SER A 33 1.17 -9.94 -13.06
CA SER A 33 1.70 -9.02 -12.06
C SER A 33 0.58 -8.29 -11.31
N THR A 34 -0.53 -7.94 -11.96
CA THR A 34 -1.69 -7.30 -11.32
C THR A 34 -2.45 -8.27 -10.40
N VAL A 35 -2.69 -9.51 -10.83
CA VAL A 35 -3.47 -10.51 -10.05
C VAL A 35 -2.74 -10.95 -8.77
N ALA A 36 -1.41 -11.07 -8.80
CA ALA A 36 -0.63 -11.44 -7.62
C ALA A 36 -0.54 -10.30 -6.60
N VAL A 37 -0.45 -9.05 -7.08
CA VAL A 37 -0.46 -7.85 -6.25
C VAL A 37 -1.85 -7.63 -5.63
N GLU A 38 -2.92 -7.75 -6.42
CA GLU A 38 -4.31 -7.64 -5.97
C GLU A 38 -4.65 -8.70 -4.90
N LYS A 39 -4.24 -9.95 -5.13
CA LYS A 39 -4.39 -11.05 -4.15
C LYS A 39 -3.57 -10.83 -2.87
N SER A 40 -2.41 -10.18 -2.97
CA SER A 40 -1.60 -9.84 -1.80
C SER A 40 -2.24 -8.75 -0.96
N LEU A 41 -2.91 -7.76 -1.58
CA LEU A 41 -3.60 -6.68 -0.88
C LEU A 41 -4.90 -7.15 -0.22
N ASP A 42 -5.64 -8.06 -0.85
CA ASP A 42 -6.86 -8.65 -0.28
C ASP A 42 -6.62 -9.28 1.11
N LYS A 43 -5.47 -9.94 1.30
CA LYS A 43 -5.08 -10.47 2.61
C LYS A 43 -4.95 -9.36 3.65
N SER A 44 -4.30 -8.26 3.31
CA SER A 44 -4.09 -7.13 4.21
C SER A 44 -5.39 -6.38 4.49
N PHE A 45 -6.26 -6.21 3.48
CA PHE A 45 -7.61 -5.67 3.67
C PHE A 45 -8.41 -6.51 4.65
N LYS A 46 -8.46 -7.84 4.50
CA LYS A 46 -9.18 -8.74 5.43
C LYS A 46 -8.61 -8.72 6.84
N LYS A 47 -7.28 -8.57 6.98
CA LYS A 47 -6.65 -8.46 8.30
C LYS A 47 -7.07 -7.17 9.02
N ILE A 48 -7.12 -6.04 8.31
CA ILE A 48 -7.38 -4.71 8.89
C ILE A 48 -8.89 -4.45 9.01
N PHE A 49 -9.67 -4.91 8.04
CA PHE A 49 -11.11 -4.78 7.94
C PHE A 49 -11.68 -6.20 7.76
N PRO A 50 -12.03 -6.94 8.81
CA PRO A 50 -12.53 -8.31 8.64
C PRO A 50 -13.90 -8.41 7.95
N GLU A 51 -14.65 -7.31 7.91
CA GLU A 51 -16.05 -7.31 7.52
C GLU A 51 -16.40 -6.49 6.26
N TYR A 52 -15.42 -5.98 5.51
CA TYR A 52 -15.70 -5.23 4.27
C TYR A 52 -16.30 -6.12 3.18
N ASP A 53 -17.09 -5.52 2.29
CA ASP A 53 -17.72 -6.21 1.16
C ASP A 53 -17.59 -5.49 -0.18
N ASN A 54 -16.95 -4.32 -0.21
CA ASN A 54 -16.65 -3.62 -1.46
C ASN A 54 -15.35 -4.13 -2.13
N GLN A 55 -14.99 -3.49 -3.25
CA GLN A 55 -13.75 -3.70 -3.99
C GLN A 55 -12.88 -2.44 -3.89
N PRO A 56 -12.11 -2.25 -2.80
CA PRO A 56 -11.42 -0.99 -2.52
C PRO A 56 -10.48 -0.53 -3.64
N GLU A 57 -9.87 -1.48 -4.35
CA GLU A 57 -8.98 -1.25 -5.49
C GLU A 57 -9.68 -0.68 -6.73
N LYS A 58 -11.01 -0.71 -6.79
CA LYS A 58 -11.81 -0.09 -7.86
C LYS A 58 -12.37 1.28 -7.49
N GLU A 59 -12.36 1.61 -6.20
CA GLU A 59 -12.88 2.86 -5.64
C GLU A 59 -11.75 3.80 -5.18
N VAL A 60 -10.54 3.63 -5.71
CA VAL A 60 -9.35 4.36 -5.26
C VAL A 60 -9.53 5.87 -5.39
N ILE A 61 -9.32 6.56 -4.29
CA ILE A 61 -9.23 8.01 -4.23
C ILE A 61 -7.76 8.39 -4.39
N PHE A 62 -7.53 9.35 -5.26
CA PHE A 62 -6.21 9.87 -5.54
C PHE A 62 -6.03 11.25 -4.91
N ILE A 63 -4.97 11.41 -4.12
CA ILE A 63 -4.60 12.68 -3.49
C ILE A 63 -3.21 13.10 -3.96
N ASP A 64 -3.16 14.16 -4.74
CA ASP A 64 -1.91 14.84 -5.11
C ASP A 64 -1.72 16.06 -4.20
N ASP A 65 -0.47 16.29 -3.79
CA ASP A 65 -0.03 17.59 -3.31
C ASP A 65 1.19 18.01 -4.13
N PRO A 66 0.99 18.81 -5.20
CA PRO A 66 2.08 19.18 -6.11
C PRO A 66 3.18 20.01 -5.42
N LYS A 67 2.93 20.51 -4.20
CA LYS A 67 3.92 21.25 -3.39
C LYS A 67 4.76 20.32 -2.52
N ASP A 68 4.29 19.12 -2.21
CA ASP A 68 4.99 18.14 -1.38
C ASP A 68 5.49 16.96 -2.22
N LYS A 69 6.64 17.19 -2.88
CA LYS A 69 7.32 16.16 -3.67
C LYS A 69 7.72 14.94 -2.84
N SER A 70 7.80 15.04 -1.51
CA SER A 70 8.20 13.93 -0.63
C SER A 70 7.11 12.87 -0.49
N LEU A 71 5.84 13.21 -0.74
CA LEU A 71 4.73 12.25 -0.69
C LEU A 71 4.90 11.12 -1.71
N SER A 72 5.40 11.43 -2.90
CA SER A 72 5.64 10.43 -3.95
C SER A 72 6.60 9.31 -3.55
N GLN A 73 7.45 9.55 -2.54
CA GLN A 73 8.40 8.57 -2.01
C GLN A 73 7.81 7.77 -0.84
N LYS A 74 6.74 8.28 -0.23
CA LYS A 74 6.19 7.76 1.02
C LYS A 74 4.92 6.96 0.87
N CYS A 75 4.10 7.17 -0.14
CA CYS A 75 2.85 6.42 -0.32
C CYS A 75 2.90 5.57 -1.59
N GLU A 76 2.00 4.58 -1.69
CA GLU A 76 1.81 3.90 -2.97
C GLU A 76 1.31 4.90 -4.02
N TYR A 77 2.13 5.09 -5.05
CA TYR A 77 2.06 6.17 -6.00
C TYR A 77 1.74 5.61 -7.38
N GLN A 78 0.63 6.04 -8.00
CA GLN A 78 0.41 5.76 -9.42
C GLN A 78 1.33 6.66 -10.25
N LEU A 79 2.19 6.05 -11.08
CA LEU A 79 2.85 6.63 -12.25
C LEU A 79 2.92 8.17 -12.23
N ASN A 80 3.63 8.69 -11.23
CA ASN A 80 4.01 10.09 -11.15
C ASN A 80 2.96 11.15 -10.79
N LYS A 81 1.88 10.86 -10.04
CA LYS A 81 0.93 11.95 -9.69
C LYS A 81 0.36 12.07 -8.26
N GLY A 82 0.31 11.06 -7.38
CA GLY A 82 -0.31 11.23 -6.05
C GLY A 82 -0.46 9.94 -5.23
N CYS A 83 -0.85 10.07 -3.95
CA CYS A 83 -1.11 8.95 -3.05
C CYS A 83 -2.45 8.28 -3.32
N LEU A 84 -2.44 6.95 -3.36
CA LEU A 84 -3.65 6.12 -3.47
C LEU A 84 -4.25 5.84 -2.09
N ILE A 85 -5.55 6.06 -1.98
CA ILE A 85 -6.33 5.84 -0.76
C ILE A 85 -7.53 4.99 -1.11
N TYR A 86 -7.70 3.90 -0.38
CA TYR A 86 -8.70 2.88 -0.69
C TYR A 86 -9.86 3.00 0.31
N PRO A 87 -11.04 3.51 -0.10
CA PRO A 87 -12.21 3.48 0.77
C PRO A 87 -12.67 2.03 0.99
N VAL A 88 -12.87 1.68 2.26
CA VAL A 88 -13.28 0.33 2.65
C VAL A 88 -14.67 0.40 3.27
N LYS A 89 -15.61 -0.35 2.70
CA LYS A 89 -17.05 -0.25 2.98
C LYS A 89 -17.66 -1.61 3.32
N LYS A 90 -18.74 -1.58 4.11
CA LYS A 90 -19.63 -2.72 4.38
C LYS A 90 -21.07 -2.28 4.15
N LYS A 91 -21.81 -2.96 3.26
CA LYS A 91 -23.21 -2.63 2.93
C LYS A 91 -23.40 -1.13 2.64
N CYS A 92 -22.50 -0.56 1.83
CA CYS A 92 -22.42 0.87 1.49
C CYS A 92 -22.03 1.83 2.63
N ALA A 93 -21.87 1.36 3.88
CA ALA A 93 -21.35 2.17 4.98
C ALA A 93 -19.81 2.20 4.95
N LEU A 94 -19.22 3.40 5.01
CA LEU A 94 -17.77 3.56 5.10
C LEU A 94 -17.26 3.08 6.45
N LEU A 95 -16.43 2.04 6.45
CA LEU A 95 -15.70 1.55 7.64
C LEU A 95 -14.45 2.39 7.90
N GLY A 96 -13.77 2.80 6.83
CA GLY A 96 -12.56 3.60 6.92
C GLY A 96 -11.83 3.68 5.58
N PHE A 97 -10.57 4.08 5.63
CA PHE A 97 -9.69 4.18 4.49
C PHE A 97 -8.44 3.35 4.74
N ALA A 98 -8.00 2.58 3.74
CA ALA A 98 -6.67 1.99 3.75
C ALA A 98 -5.71 2.88 2.98
N LEU A 99 -4.49 3.04 3.50
CA LEU A 99 -3.40 3.75 2.86
C LEU A 99 -2.18 2.84 2.86
N ILE A 100 -1.45 2.84 1.75
CA ILE A 100 -0.17 2.15 1.67
C ILE A 100 0.95 3.17 1.78
N TRP A 101 1.85 2.93 2.71
CA TRP A 101 2.94 3.82 3.07
C TRP A 101 4.28 3.08 3.08
N GLN A 102 5.35 3.81 2.86
CA GLN A 102 6.73 3.36 2.89
C GLN A 102 7.55 4.32 3.76
N THR A 103 8.45 3.74 4.53
CA THR A 103 9.49 4.48 5.24
C THR A 103 10.85 3.89 4.95
N ASP A 104 11.82 4.73 4.61
CA ASP A 104 13.21 4.32 4.39
C ASP A 104 14.02 4.32 5.70
N LYS A 105 13.35 4.52 6.84
CA LYS A 105 13.96 4.57 8.18
C LYS A 105 14.16 3.17 8.82
N GLY A 106 13.81 2.10 8.11
CA GLY A 106 14.02 0.73 8.59
C GLY A 106 15.51 0.40 8.76
N TYR A 107 15.84 -0.55 9.64
CA TYR A 107 17.23 -0.85 9.96
C TYR A 107 18.01 -1.45 8.78
N LYS A 108 17.35 -2.25 7.93
CA LYS A 108 17.92 -2.89 6.74
C LYS A 108 17.31 -2.41 5.42
N GLY A 109 16.73 -1.21 5.43
CA GLY A 109 16.13 -0.60 4.25
C GLY A 109 14.63 -0.34 4.42
N PRO A 110 13.89 -0.21 3.31
CA PRO A 110 12.51 0.26 3.36
C PRO A 110 11.58 -0.73 4.06
N ILE A 111 10.61 -0.17 4.78
CA ILE A 111 9.45 -0.89 5.32
C ILE A 111 8.22 -0.35 4.60
N LYS A 112 7.50 -1.23 3.90
CA LYS A 112 6.22 -0.93 3.27
C LYS A 112 5.09 -1.51 4.11
N LEU A 113 4.07 -0.71 4.39
CA LEU A 113 2.95 -1.08 5.25
C LEU A 113 1.63 -0.59 4.68
N MET A 114 0.55 -1.32 4.96
CA MET A 114 -0.82 -0.87 4.80
C MET A 114 -1.36 -0.45 6.17
N VAL A 115 -2.10 0.66 6.21
CA VAL A 115 -2.68 1.21 7.44
C VAL A 115 -4.15 1.48 7.20
N GLY A 116 -5.02 0.97 8.08
CA GLY A 116 -6.43 1.32 8.11
C GLY A 116 -6.69 2.46 9.07
N ILE A 117 -7.42 3.48 8.62
CA ILE A 117 -7.80 4.65 9.43
C ILE A 117 -9.32 4.81 9.39
N SER A 118 -9.93 5.05 10.56
CA SER A 118 -11.35 5.36 10.66
C SER A 118 -11.67 6.79 10.18
N PRO A 119 -12.95 7.11 9.88
CA PRO A 119 -13.39 8.49 9.65
C PRO A 119 -13.00 9.45 10.80
N GLU A 120 -12.90 8.93 12.02
CA GLU A 120 -12.54 9.63 13.25
C GLU A 120 -11.02 9.79 13.46
N GLN A 121 -10.19 9.38 12.49
CA GLN A 121 -8.72 9.43 12.52
C GLN A 121 -8.07 8.42 13.49
N GLU A 122 -8.79 7.33 13.82
CA GLU A 122 -8.23 6.25 14.63
C GLU A 122 -7.57 5.19 13.74
N ILE A 123 -6.44 4.64 14.19
CA ILE A 123 -5.87 3.45 13.56
C ILE A 123 -6.78 2.24 13.83
N LEU A 124 -7.30 1.66 12.75
CA LEU A 124 -8.10 0.43 12.77
C LEU A 124 -7.24 -0.82 12.71
N GLY A 125 -6.03 -0.71 12.15
CA GLY A 125 -5.07 -1.78 12.04
C GLY A 125 -3.95 -1.44 11.06
N LEU A 126 -2.97 -2.32 10.99
CA LEU A 126 -1.89 -2.24 10.01
C LEU A 126 -1.44 -3.64 9.57
N ASP A 127 -0.80 -3.69 8.42
CA ASP A 127 -0.10 -4.88 7.95
C ASP A 127 1.24 -4.49 7.31
N ILE A 128 2.28 -5.28 7.56
CA ILE A 128 3.59 -5.03 6.93
C ILE A 128 3.63 -5.78 5.61
N LEU A 129 3.64 -5.04 4.50
CA LEU A 129 3.62 -5.59 3.15
C LEU A 129 5.02 -6.09 2.73
N SER A 130 6.07 -5.37 3.11
CA SER A 130 7.45 -5.80 2.88
C SER A 130 8.44 -5.12 3.83
N HIS A 131 9.52 -5.83 4.17
CA HIS A 131 10.66 -5.30 4.92
C HIS A 131 11.89 -6.21 4.76
N ASN A 132 13.08 -5.69 5.07
CA ASN A 132 14.34 -6.45 5.09
C ASN A 132 14.94 -6.62 6.50
N GLU A 133 14.18 -6.26 7.54
CA GLU A 133 14.64 -6.31 8.93
C GLU A 133 15.18 -7.68 9.37
N THR A 134 16.08 -7.67 10.34
CA THR A 134 16.74 -8.89 10.83
C THR A 134 15.71 -9.90 11.36
N PRO A 135 15.74 -11.17 10.90
CA PRO A 135 14.88 -12.24 11.40
C PRO A 135 14.96 -12.37 12.92
N ASN A 136 13.83 -12.69 13.56
CA ASN A 136 13.68 -12.85 15.02
C ASN A 136 14.00 -11.60 15.86
N LEU A 137 14.30 -10.46 15.24
CA LEU A 137 14.59 -9.19 15.91
C LEU A 137 13.70 -8.08 15.36
N GLY A 138 14.17 -7.34 14.34
CA GLY A 138 13.40 -6.28 13.71
C GLY A 138 12.18 -6.79 12.93
N ALA A 139 12.22 -8.03 12.43
CA ALA A 139 11.07 -8.66 11.76
C ALA A 139 9.82 -8.79 12.66
N LYS A 140 9.97 -8.63 13.99
CA LYS A 140 8.85 -8.63 14.93
C LYS A 140 7.89 -7.45 14.74
N ILE A 141 8.24 -6.45 13.92
CA ILE A 141 7.30 -5.40 13.49
C ILE A 141 6.04 -5.96 12.80
N SER A 142 6.12 -7.18 12.26
CA SER A 142 5.04 -7.89 11.58
C SER A 142 4.14 -8.69 12.54
N THR A 143 4.46 -8.74 13.83
CA THR A 143 3.70 -9.51 14.84
C THR A 143 2.51 -8.72 15.38
N GLU A 144 1.44 -9.44 15.74
CA GLU A 144 0.28 -8.84 16.40
C GLU A 144 0.63 -8.20 17.75
N GLU A 145 1.56 -8.80 18.51
CA GLU A 145 2.03 -8.23 19.79
C GLU A 145 2.53 -6.79 19.62
N PHE A 146 3.35 -6.54 18.59
CA PHE A 146 3.83 -5.20 18.29
C PHE A 146 2.75 -4.33 17.65
N GLN A 147 1.90 -4.87 16.77
CA GLN A 147 0.93 -4.09 15.99
C GLN A 147 -0.30 -3.65 16.79
N ASN A 148 -0.78 -4.49 17.71
CA ASN A 148 -2.01 -4.25 18.46
C ASN A 148 -1.94 -3.00 19.35
N GLN A 149 -0.73 -2.58 19.74
CA GLN A 149 -0.56 -1.36 20.52
C GLN A 149 -0.97 -0.08 19.77
N PHE A 150 -1.08 -0.12 18.43
CA PHE A 150 -1.45 1.04 17.64
C PHE A 150 -2.96 1.23 17.48
N LEU A 151 -3.77 0.21 17.77
CA LEU A 151 -5.22 0.25 17.60
C LEU A 151 -5.86 1.37 18.42
N LYS A 152 -6.83 2.08 17.83
CA LYS A 152 -7.58 3.20 18.43
C LYS A 152 -6.73 4.43 18.80
N ARG A 153 -5.47 4.47 18.39
CA ARG A 153 -4.61 5.65 18.56
C ARG A 153 -4.88 6.69 17.49
N THR A 154 -4.75 7.95 17.88
CA THR A 154 -4.90 9.15 17.05
C THR A 154 -3.70 10.07 17.27
N LEU A 155 -3.57 11.16 16.50
CA LEU A 155 -2.57 12.20 16.78
C LEU A 155 -2.79 12.89 18.12
N LYS A 156 -4.04 12.95 18.60
CA LYS A 156 -4.42 13.72 19.80
C LYS A 156 -4.21 12.95 21.10
N ASN A 157 -4.33 11.62 21.06
CA ASN A 157 -4.28 10.78 22.27
C ASN A 157 -2.95 10.03 22.45
N THR A 158 -1.97 10.22 21.56
CA THR A 158 -0.74 9.44 21.53
C THR A 158 0.48 10.30 21.27
N LYS A 159 1.51 10.12 22.09
CA LYS A 159 2.87 10.59 21.82
C LYS A 159 3.57 9.59 20.90
N TRP A 160 3.62 9.92 19.61
CA TRP A 160 4.15 9.08 18.53
C TRP A 160 5.69 8.95 18.52
N MET A 161 6.23 8.44 19.61
CA MET A 161 7.62 8.06 19.78
C MET A 161 7.66 6.76 20.58
N ILE A 162 8.80 6.07 20.58
CA ILE A 162 8.95 4.92 21.46
C ILE A 162 9.13 5.38 22.91
N GLU A 163 8.80 4.53 23.89
CA GLU A 163 8.94 4.81 25.33
C GLU A 163 10.34 5.31 25.71
N LYS A 164 11.39 4.72 25.11
CA LYS A 164 12.79 5.12 25.33
C LYS A 164 13.08 6.58 24.91
N ASP A 165 12.28 7.12 24.00
CA ASP A 165 12.39 8.49 23.50
C ASP A 165 11.29 9.39 24.10
N GLY A 166 10.58 8.93 25.14
CA GLY A 166 9.55 9.70 25.85
C GLY A 166 8.15 9.66 25.22
N GLY A 167 7.88 8.71 24.33
CA GLY A 167 6.54 8.47 23.78
C GLY A 167 5.81 7.28 24.40
N ASP A 168 4.73 6.85 23.75
CA ASP A 168 3.79 5.85 24.29
C ASP A 168 3.92 4.46 23.63
N ILE A 169 4.86 4.29 22.68
CA ILE A 169 5.00 3.06 21.91
C ILE A 169 6.10 2.18 22.50
N LYS A 170 5.75 0.97 22.90
CA LYS A 170 6.73 -0.02 23.37
C LYS A 170 7.55 -0.52 22.20
N ALA A 171 8.86 -0.29 22.26
CA ALA A 171 9.79 -0.80 21.26
C ALA A 171 10.01 -2.30 21.41
N ILE A 172 10.29 -2.97 20.29
CA ILE A 172 10.81 -4.33 20.28
C ILE A 172 12.23 -4.29 20.87
N THR A 173 12.47 -5.10 21.91
CA THR A 173 13.80 -5.21 22.55
C THR A 173 14.87 -5.54 21.52
N GLY A 174 15.93 -4.72 21.48
CA GLY A 174 17.02 -4.86 20.51
C GLY A 174 16.72 -4.42 19.07
N ALA A 175 15.51 -3.91 18.79
CA ALA A 175 15.09 -3.44 17.46
C ALA A 175 14.45 -2.04 17.49
N SER A 176 15.08 -1.10 18.20
CA SER A 176 14.54 0.26 18.36
C SER A 176 14.47 1.04 17.04
N PHE A 177 15.36 0.80 16.08
CA PHE A 177 15.30 1.44 14.75
C PHE A 177 14.04 1.02 13.98
N SER A 178 13.78 -0.28 13.87
CA SER A 178 12.56 -0.84 13.25
C SER A 178 11.29 -0.31 13.92
N SER A 179 11.29 -0.28 15.25
CA SER A 179 10.16 0.20 16.05
C SER A 179 9.87 1.69 15.79
N ARG A 180 10.91 2.52 15.76
CA ARG A 180 10.81 3.96 15.43
C ARG A 180 10.35 4.18 14.00
N ALA A 181 10.83 3.39 13.06
CA ALA A 181 10.45 3.50 11.66
C ALA A 181 8.94 3.31 11.47
N VAL A 182 8.38 2.23 12.02
CA VAL A 182 6.91 1.98 11.96
C VAL A 182 6.14 3.06 12.72
N THR A 183 6.60 3.45 13.91
CA THR A 183 5.96 4.51 14.71
C THR A 183 5.88 5.84 13.94
N SER A 184 7.00 6.25 13.34
CA SER A 184 7.08 7.47 12.53
C SER A 184 6.20 7.37 11.30
N ALA A 185 6.18 6.23 10.61
CA ALA A 185 5.36 6.03 9.42
C ALA A 185 3.86 6.16 9.74
N LEU A 186 3.39 5.55 10.84
CA LEU A 186 2.00 5.66 11.27
C LEU A 186 1.62 7.10 11.64
N LYS A 187 2.51 7.84 12.31
CA LYS A 187 2.30 9.27 12.58
C LYS A 187 2.16 10.07 11.29
N GLU A 188 3.08 9.88 10.35
CA GLU A 188 3.08 10.56 9.05
C GLU A 188 1.80 10.26 8.25
N VAL A 189 1.32 9.02 8.29
CA VAL A 189 0.05 8.60 7.69
C VAL A 189 -1.15 9.32 8.31
N LEU A 190 -1.19 9.44 9.64
CA LEU A 190 -2.27 10.16 10.32
C LEU A 190 -2.22 11.67 10.03
N GLU A 191 -1.03 12.28 10.00
CA GLU A 191 -0.85 13.69 9.64
C GLU A 191 -1.33 13.95 8.21
N PHE A 192 -0.98 13.05 7.28
CA PHE A 192 -1.44 13.10 5.90
C PHE A 192 -2.97 12.96 5.82
N TYR A 193 -3.56 12.02 6.57
CA TYR A 193 -5.00 11.82 6.59
C TYR A 193 -5.73 13.04 7.18
N GLU A 194 -5.26 13.60 8.29
CA GLU A 194 -5.85 14.78 8.92
C GLU A 194 -5.88 15.97 7.95
N LYS A 195 -4.76 16.22 7.25
CA LYS A 195 -4.65 17.28 6.24
C LYS A 195 -5.65 17.14 5.09
N ASN A 196 -6.00 15.91 4.72
CA ASN A 196 -6.83 15.60 3.56
C ASN A 196 -8.25 15.15 3.90
N LYS A 197 -8.60 15.08 5.20
CA LYS A 197 -9.84 14.48 5.71
C LYS A 197 -11.09 15.02 5.03
N ASP A 198 -11.20 16.33 4.87
CA ASP A 198 -12.39 16.96 4.27
C ASP A 198 -12.59 16.55 2.81
N ASN A 199 -11.51 16.34 2.06
CA ASN A 199 -11.59 15.87 0.68
C ASN A 199 -11.98 14.39 0.61
N LEU A 200 -11.45 13.57 1.53
CA LEU A 200 -11.74 12.13 1.59
C LEU A 200 -13.19 11.85 1.98
N LEU A 201 -13.72 12.60 2.96
CA LEU A 201 -15.07 12.38 3.45
C LEU A 201 -16.17 12.95 2.54
N LYS A 202 -15.84 13.86 1.62
CA LYS A 202 -16.78 14.36 0.60
C LYS A 202 -17.07 13.33 -0.50
N ASN A 203 -16.16 12.37 -0.72
CA ASN A 203 -16.26 11.33 -1.74
C ASN A 203 -16.94 10.03 -1.22
N LYS A 204 -17.84 10.14 -0.23
CA LYS A 204 -18.53 8.99 0.37
C LYS A 204 -19.68 8.47 -0.49
#